data_AF-A0A8S3YJN3-F1
#
_entry.id   AF-A0A8S3YJN3-F1
#
_cell.length_a   1.000
_cell.length_b   1.000
_cell.length_c   1.000
_cell.angle_alpha   90.00
_cell.angle_beta   90.00
_cell.angle_gamma   90.00
#
_symmetry.space_group_name_H-M   'P 1'
#
loop_
_entity.id
_entity.type
_entity.pdbx_description
1 polymer ?
#
loop_
_entity_poly.entity_id
_entity_poly.type
_entity_poly.pdbx_seq_one_letter_code
_entity_poly.pdbx_strand_id
1 'polypeptide(L)'
;MGIRYKLAVGLDKGHKVDRLEGGRKQRPTRRKGTATKHAKFVRDLVREIAGFSPYKKRSQELLKIQKDKRALKFCKKRLGTHIRGKKKREEMQVLLQKIRKAQQARQHQQHQQHQQHQQHQQQQHQQHQQQFEFDFNNKTCELFEKKMM
;
A
#
# COMPACT_ATOMS: atom_id res chain seq x y z
N MET A 1 31.81 -4.71 45.64
CA MET A 1 32.01 -5.29 44.29
C MET A 1 33.34 -6.04 44.29
N GLY A 2 33.35 -7.34 43.97
CA GLY A 2 34.58 -8.15 43.98
C GLY A 2 35.54 -7.80 42.85
N ILE A 3 36.84 -8.10 43.06
CA ILE A 3 37.89 -7.89 42.06
C ILE A 3 37.63 -8.83 40.86
N ARG A 4 37.45 -8.27 39.65
CA ARG A 4 37.20 -9.03 38.42
C ARG A 4 38.48 -9.24 37.61
N TYR A 5 39.11 -10.40 37.78
CA TYR A 5 40.31 -10.83 37.07
C TYR A 5 40.07 -11.06 35.56
N LYS A 6 41.13 -10.92 34.75
CA LYS A 6 41.12 -11.25 33.31
C LYS A 6 41.29 -12.77 33.17
N LEU A 7 40.19 -13.50 33.14
CA LEU A 7 40.19 -14.97 33.03
C LEU A 7 40.15 -15.41 31.56
N ALA A 8 40.78 -16.54 31.24
CA ALA A 8 40.71 -17.15 29.91
C ALA A 8 39.44 -17.98 29.68
N VAL A 9 38.65 -18.17 30.73
CA VAL A 9 37.43 -18.99 30.77
C VAL A 9 36.27 -18.19 31.36
N GLY A 10 35.03 -18.57 31.01
CA GLY A 10 33.81 -17.84 31.38
C GLY A 10 33.26 -16.95 30.26
N LEU A 11 32.18 -16.22 30.55
CA LEU A 11 31.50 -15.33 29.59
C LEU A 11 32.35 -14.09 29.27
N ASP A 12 32.95 -13.47 30.29
CA ASP A 12 33.83 -12.31 30.17
C ASP A 12 35.29 -12.71 29.97
N LYS A 13 35.51 -13.75 29.16
CA LYS A 13 36.85 -14.28 28.91
C LYS A 13 37.65 -13.44 27.92
N GLY A 14 38.96 -13.53 28.07
CA GLY A 14 39.93 -12.90 27.18
C GLY A 14 40.41 -11.54 27.68
N HIS A 15 41.25 -10.90 26.87
CA HIS A 15 41.82 -9.62 27.23
C HIS A 15 40.76 -8.52 27.04
N LYS A 16 40.45 -7.81 28.12
CA LYS A 16 39.58 -6.62 28.08
C LYS A 16 40.31 -5.53 27.30
N VAL A 17 39.89 -5.33 26.06
CA VAL A 17 40.35 -4.25 25.17
C VAL A 17 39.22 -3.24 25.03
N ASP A 18 39.56 -1.96 24.98
CA ASP A 18 38.59 -0.90 24.72
C ASP A 18 38.11 -1.03 23.27
N ARG A 19 36.82 -1.35 23.12
CA ARG A 19 36.21 -1.45 21.80
C ARG A 19 35.88 -0.04 21.33
N LEU A 20 36.17 0.25 20.06
CA LEU A 20 35.74 1.49 19.42
C LEU A 20 34.21 1.57 19.47
N GLU A 21 33.66 2.53 20.21
CA GLU A 21 32.21 2.74 20.42
C GLU A 21 31.45 2.91 19.10
N GLY A 22 32.05 3.58 18.12
CA GLY A 22 31.48 3.75 16.76
C GLY A 22 31.64 2.53 15.83
N GLY A 23 32.30 1.47 16.29
CA GLY A 23 32.65 0.31 15.49
C GLY A 23 33.61 0.62 14.33
N ARG A 24 33.95 -0.41 13.55
CA ARG A 24 34.70 -0.24 12.29
C ARG A 24 33.72 0.05 11.16
N LYS A 25 34.09 0.94 10.22
CA LYS A 25 33.30 1.21 9.00
C LYS A 25 32.92 -0.12 8.31
N GLN A 26 31.64 -0.28 7.97
CA GLN A 26 31.16 -1.50 7.32
C GLN A 26 31.84 -1.66 5.95
N ARG A 27 32.53 -2.78 5.76
CA ARG A 27 33.18 -3.11 4.49
C ARG A 27 32.15 -3.12 3.34
N PRO A 28 32.46 -2.53 2.18
CA PRO A 28 31.55 -2.51 1.03
C PRO A 28 31.05 -3.90 0.61
N THR A 29 31.86 -4.95 0.77
CA THR A 29 31.50 -6.34 0.48
C THR A 29 30.28 -6.82 1.29
N ARG A 30 30.08 -6.32 2.51
CA ARG A 30 28.91 -6.63 3.36
C ARG A 30 27.63 -5.93 2.92
N ARG A 31 27.69 -4.99 1.96
CA ARG A 31 26.52 -4.29 1.40
C ARG A 31 25.94 -5.03 0.17
N LYS A 32 26.59 -6.10 -0.30
CA LYS A 32 26.11 -6.91 -1.43
C LYS A 32 24.76 -7.54 -1.09
N GLY A 33 23.77 -7.36 -1.97
CA GLY A 33 22.41 -7.90 -1.82
C GLY A 33 21.36 -6.90 -1.35
N THR A 34 21.76 -5.71 -0.89
CA THR A 34 20.82 -4.63 -0.58
C THR A 34 20.17 -4.10 -1.86
N ALA A 35 18.84 -3.97 -1.85
CA ALA A 35 18.13 -3.41 -2.99
C ALA A 35 18.24 -1.88 -3.01
N THR A 36 18.82 -1.32 -4.07
CA THR A 36 18.82 0.13 -4.33
C THR A 36 17.46 0.59 -4.85
N LYS A 37 17.18 1.90 -4.81
CA LYS A 37 15.93 2.50 -5.33
C LYS A 37 15.68 2.11 -6.78
N HIS A 38 16.72 2.23 -7.63
CA HIS A 38 16.67 1.85 -9.03
C HIS A 38 16.38 0.35 -9.22
N ALA A 39 17.10 -0.53 -8.51
CA ALA A 39 16.88 -1.97 -8.64
C ALA A 39 15.51 -2.42 -8.10
N LYS A 40 14.88 -1.66 -7.21
CA LYS A 40 13.50 -1.93 -6.79
C LYS A 40 12.50 -1.53 -7.89
N PHE A 41 12.65 -0.34 -8.45
CA PHE A 41 11.82 0.16 -9.55
C PHE A 41 11.82 -0.79 -10.75
N VAL A 42 13.00 -1.19 -11.22
CA VAL A 42 13.13 -2.13 -12.36
C VAL A 42 12.48 -3.48 -12.04
N ARG A 43 12.64 -4.00 -10.81
CA ARG A 43 12.01 -5.28 -10.41
C ARG A 43 10.49 -5.17 -10.35
N ASP A 44 9.96 -4.05 -9.89
CA ASP A 44 8.50 -3.83 -9.81
C ASP A 44 7.90 -3.72 -11.22
N LEU A 45 8.55 -2.99 -12.14
CA LEU A 45 8.17 -2.90 -13.56
C LEU A 45 8.16 -4.28 -14.24
N VAL A 46 9.24 -5.05 -14.12
CA VAL A 46 9.33 -6.39 -14.74
C VAL A 46 8.25 -7.34 -14.21
N ARG A 47 7.86 -7.22 -12.93
CA ARG A 47 6.78 -8.03 -12.35
C ARG A 47 5.40 -7.68 -12.90
N GLU A 48 5.19 -6.43 -13.27
CA GLU A 48 3.96 -5.98 -13.90
C GLU A 48 3.83 -6.56 -15.32
N ILE A 49 4.91 -6.47 -16.11
CA ILE A 49 4.92 -6.95 -17.50
C ILE A 49 4.88 -8.48 -17.58
N ALA A 50 5.78 -9.18 -16.88
CA ALA A 50 5.92 -10.63 -17.01
C ALA A 50 4.86 -11.42 -16.21
N GLY A 51 4.20 -10.77 -15.25
CA GLY A 51 3.18 -11.37 -14.40
C GLY A 51 3.68 -12.50 -13.49
N PHE A 52 2.75 -13.38 -13.08
CA PHE A 52 3.01 -14.47 -12.14
C PHE A 52 3.15 -15.83 -12.80
N SER A 53 4.21 -16.55 -12.43
CA SER A 53 4.38 -17.96 -12.77
C SER A 53 3.27 -18.84 -12.16
N PRO A 54 2.93 -20.00 -12.77
CA PRO A 54 1.78 -20.82 -12.36
C PRO A 54 1.75 -21.22 -10.87
N TYR A 55 2.91 -21.55 -10.28
CA TYR A 55 2.97 -21.90 -8.86
C TYR A 55 2.65 -20.71 -7.93
N LYS A 56 2.98 -19.47 -8.35
CA LYS A 56 2.69 -18.25 -7.58
C LYS A 56 1.19 -17.95 -7.62
N LYS A 57 0.54 -18.15 -8.78
CA LYS A 57 -0.92 -18.04 -8.93
C LYS A 57 -1.65 -19.01 -8.00
N ARG A 58 -1.25 -20.29 -8.00
CA ARG A 58 -1.80 -21.29 -7.07
C ARG A 58 -1.59 -20.93 -5.59
N SER A 59 -0.44 -20.33 -5.25
CA SER A 59 -0.22 -19.83 -3.89
C SER A 59 -1.13 -18.67 -3.53
N GLN A 60 -1.43 -17.76 -4.48
CA GLN A 60 -2.36 -16.66 -4.27
C GLN A 60 -3.80 -17.18 -4.05
N GLU A 61 -4.23 -18.17 -4.83
CA GLU A 61 -5.54 -18.81 -4.66
C GLU A 61 -5.70 -19.42 -3.26
N LEU A 62 -4.69 -20.16 -2.78
CA LEU A 62 -4.71 -20.72 -1.43
C LEU A 62 -4.80 -19.65 -0.33
N LEU A 63 -4.14 -18.50 -0.54
CA LEU A 63 -4.17 -17.36 0.40
C LEU A 63 -5.49 -16.58 0.32
N LYS A 64 -6.19 -16.58 -0.82
CA LYS A 64 -7.55 -16.01 -0.94
C LYS A 64 -8.56 -16.77 -0.08
N ILE A 65 -8.43 -18.10 -0.04
CA ILE A 65 -9.26 -19.00 0.79
C ILE A 65 -8.76 -19.04 2.25
N GLN A 66 -7.78 -18.20 2.63
CA GLN A 66 -7.21 -18.12 3.99
C GLN A 66 -6.56 -19.43 4.49
N LYS A 67 -6.12 -20.32 3.59
CA LYS A 67 -5.45 -21.59 3.95
C LYS A 67 -3.93 -21.41 4.04
N ASP A 68 -3.46 -20.59 4.97
CA ASP A 68 -2.05 -20.16 5.07
C ASP A 68 -1.06 -21.31 5.31
N LYS A 69 -1.42 -22.27 6.17
CA LYS A 69 -0.58 -23.45 6.45
C LYS A 69 -0.42 -24.33 5.21
N ARG A 70 -1.49 -24.45 4.40
CA ARG A 70 -1.46 -25.19 3.12
C ARG A 70 -0.64 -24.45 2.07
N ALA A 71 -0.77 -23.12 1.99
CA ALA A 71 0.06 -22.28 1.12
C ALA A 71 1.55 -22.41 1.47
N LEU A 72 1.89 -22.41 2.77
CA LEU A 72 3.28 -22.59 3.23
C LEU A 72 3.84 -23.97 2.87
N LYS A 73 3.06 -25.04 3.07
CA LYS A 73 3.46 -26.41 2.65
C LYS A 73 3.67 -26.49 1.14
N PHE A 74 2.80 -25.86 0.35
CA PHE A 74 2.94 -25.81 -1.11
C PHE A 74 4.22 -25.05 -1.53
N CYS A 75 4.45 -23.87 -0.97
CA CYS A 75 5.65 -23.07 -1.24
C CYS A 75 6.94 -23.80 -0.81
N LYS A 76 6.95 -24.46 0.35
CA LYS A 76 8.07 -25.28 0.80
C LYS A 76 8.34 -26.44 -0.17
N LYS A 77 7.30 -27.16 -0.62
CA LYS A 77 7.45 -28.26 -1.60
C LYS A 77 8.04 -27.77 -2.94
N ARG A 78 7.77 -26.53 -3.34
CA ARG A 78 8.28 -25.96 -4.61
C ARG A 78 9.67 -25.29 -4.48
N LEU A 79 9.97 -24.65 -3.35
CA LEU A 79 11.22 -23.89 -3.14
C LEU A 79 12.27 -24.64 -2.29
N GLY A 80 11.91 -25.77 -1.71
CA GLY A 80 12.74 -26.65 -0.88
C GLY A 80 12.76 -26.26 0.60
N THR A 81 13.20 -25.04 0.92
CA THR A 81 13.46 -24.65 2.32
C THR A 81 12.30 -23.89 2.96
N HIS A 82 12.17 -24.00 4.29
CA HIS A 82 11.13 -23.30 5.06
C HIS A 82 11.28 -21.77 4.98
N ILE A 83 12.51 -21.25 5.06
CA ILE A 83 12.78 -19.81 5.03
C ILE A 83 12.35 -19.21 3.68
N ARG A 84 12.69 -19.86 2.57
CA ARG A 84 12.27 -19.41 1.22
C ARG A 84 10.75 -19.53 1.07
N GLY A 85 10.14 -20.60 1.56
CA GLY A 85 8.69 -20.79 1.58
C GLY A 85 7.95 -19.68 2.32
N LYS A 86 8.42 -19.34 3.53
CA LYS A 86 7.86 -18.25 4.36
C LYS A 86 7.99 -16.91 3.65
N LYS A 87 9.18 -16.59 3.13
CA LYS A 87 9.43 -15.34 2.39
C LYS A 87 8.53 -15.20 1.17
N LYS A 88 8.28 -16.29 0.43
CA LYS A 88 7.39 -16.28 -0.73
C LYS A 88 5.92 -16.12 -0.35
N ARG A 89 5.49 -16.77 0.73
CA ARG A 89 4.13 -16.61 1.26
C ARG A 89 3.85 -15.16 1.65
N GLU A 90 4.77 -14.55 2.41
CA GLU A 90 4.65 -13.15 2.85
C GLU A 90 4.58 -12.19 1.66
N GLU A 91 5.41 -12.41 0.64
CA GLU A 91 5.36 -11.62 -0.59
C GLU A 91 4.01 -11.71 -1.32
N MET A 92 3.41 -12.90 -1.39
CA MET A 92 2.08 -13.09 -1.99
C MET A 92 0.97 -12.47 -1.14
N GLN A 93 1.09 -12.54 0.18
CA GLN A 93 0.13 -11.93 1.11
C GLN A 93 0.15 -10.40 1.01
N VAL A 94 1.33 -9.78 0.99
CA VAL A 94 1.49 -8.33 0.80
C VAL A 94 0.88 -7.89 -0.52
N LEU A 95 1.05 -8.67 -1.59
CA LEU A 95 0.46 -8.36 -2.88
C LEU A 95 -1.07 -8.37 -2.83
N LEU A 96 -1.68 -9.39 -2.22
CA LEU A 96 -3.14 -9.46 -2.07
C LEU A 96 -3.68 -8.28 -1.25
N GLN A 97 -2.96 -7.87 -0.19
CA GLN A 97 -3.31 -6.68 0.58
C GLN A 97 -3.25 -5.39 -0.26
N LYS A 98 -2.23 -5.23 -1.10
CA LYS A 98 -2.13 -4.10 -2.04
C LYS A 98 -3.30 -4.06 -3.02
N ILE A 99 -3.68 -5.22 -3.59
CA ILE A 99 -4.82 -5.31 -4.50
C ILE A 99 -6.12 -4.90 -3.79
N ARG A 100 -6.36 -5.43 -2.59
CA ARG A 100 -7.56 -5.09 -1.80
C ARG A 100 -7.63 -3.60 -1.48
N LYS A 101 -6.52 -3.00 -1.04
CA LYS A 101 -6.43 -1.56 -0.74
C LYS A 101 -6.67 -0.71 -2.00
N ALA A 102 -6.11 -1.10 -3.15
CA ALA A 102 -6.32 -0.39 -4.41
C ALA A 102 -7.78 -0.51 -4.92
N GLN A 103 -8.42 -1.67 -4.72
CA GLN A 103 -9.84 -1.86 -5.03
C GLN A 103 -10.73 -0.96 -4.16
N GLN A 104 -10.49 -0.93 -2.84
CA GLN A 104 -11.23 -0.07 -1.91
C GLN A 104 -11.07 1.41 -2.23
N ALA A 105 -9.84 1.86 -2.55
CA ALA A 105 -9.60 3.25 -2.92
C ALA A 105 -10.37 3.66 -4.19
N ARG A 106 -10.40 2.79 -5.21
CA ARG A 106 -11.17 3.03 -6.44
C ARG A 106 -12.67 3.08 -6.18
N GLN A 107 -13.20 2.19 -5.34
CA GLN A 107 -14.62 2.19 -4.96
C GLN A 107 -15.00 3.49 -4.23
N HIS A 108 -14.13 3.95 -3.33
CA HIS A 108 -14.35 5.20 -2.61
C HIS A 108 -14.34 6.41 -3.56
N GLN A 109 -13.38 6.46 -4.48
CA GLN A 109 -13.32 7.52 -5.51
C GLN A 109 -14.58 7.52 -6.40
N GLN A 110 -15.05 6.35 -6.84
CA GLN A 110 -16.27 6.24 -7.64
C GLN A 110 -17.51 6.72 -6.86
N HIS A 111 -17.60 6.37 -5.58
CA HIS A 111 -18.70 6.84 -4.73
C HIS A 111 -18.67 8.36 -4.54
N GLN A 112 -17.50 8.94 -4.29
CA GLN A 112 -17.33 10.39 -4.19
C GLN A 112 -17.70 11.10 -5.50
N GLN A 113 -17.26 10.59 -6.65
CA GLN A 113 -17.61 11.15 -7.96
C GLN A 113 -19.11 11.12 -8.22
N HIS A 114 -19.77 10.02 -7.86
CA HIS A 114 -21.22 9.90 -8.00
C HIS A 114 -21.96 10.89 -7.10
N GLN A 115 -21.54 11.05 -5.85
CA GLN A 115 -22.11 12.04 -4.92
C GLN A 115 -21.92 13.48 -5.45
N GLN A 116 -20.73 13.82 -5.95
CA GLN A 116 -20.46 15.13 -6.52
C GLN A 116 -21.34 15.41 -7.75
N HIS A 117 -21.52 14.42 -8.62
CA HIS A 117 -22.39 14.55 -9.78
C HIS A 117 -23.87 14.76 -9.37
N GLN A 118 -24.35 14.01 -8.38
CA GLN A 118 -25.71 14.20 -7.84
C GLN A 118 -25.91 15.60 -7.23
N GLN A 119 -24.94 16.08 -6.44
CA GLN A 119 -24.99 17.42 -5.86
C GLN A 119 -25.01 18.51 -6.93
N HIS A 120 -24.20 18.35 -7.98
CA HIS A 120 -24.19 19.30 -9.10
C HIS A 120 -25.53 19.32 -9.85
N GLN A 121 -26.13 18.16 -10.13
CA GLN A 121 -27.46 18.08 -10.75
C GLN A 121 -28.54 18.76 -9.89
N GLN A 122 -28.51 18.55 -8.57
CA GLN A 122 -29.45 19.19 -7.64
C GLN A 122 -29.28 20.72 -7.62
N GLN A 123 -28.04 21.21 -7.63
CA GLN A 123 -27.75 22.65 -7.70
C GLN A 123 -28.24 23.26 -9.02
N GLN A 124 -27.99 22.61 -10.16
CA GLN A 124 -28.49 23.09 -11.46
C GLN A 124 -30.03 23.15 -11.48
N HIS A 125 -30.69 22.13 -10.93
CA HIS A 125 -32.15 22.12 -10.85
C HIS A 125 -32.69 23.24 -9.95
N GLN A 126 -32.05 23.48 -8.80
CA GLN A 126 -32.41 24.60 -7.91
C GLN A 126 -32.19 25.96 -8.56
N GLN A 127 -31.06 26.17 -9.24
CA GLN A 127 -30.77 27.41 -9.97
C GLN A 127 -31.79 27.65 -11.08
N HIS A 128 -32.13 26.60 -11.83
CA HIS A 128 -33.17 26.69 -12.85
C HIS A 128 -34.54 27.05 -12.25
N GLN A 129 -34.94 26.47 -11.12
CA GLN A 129 -36.16 26.85 -10.42
C GLN A 129 -36.15 28.32 -9.97
N GLN A 130 -35.05 28.77 -9.33
CA GLN A 130 -34.90 30.17 -8.90
C GLN A 130 -34.92 31.15 -10.07
N GLN A 131 -34.33 30.78 -11.20
CA GLN A 131 -34.32 31.62 -12.39
C GLN A 131 -35.71 31.72 -13.03
N PHE A 132 -36.47 30.61 -13.06
CA PHE A 132 -37.88 30.63 -13.46
C PHE A 132 -38.72 31.51 -12.53
N GLU A 133 -38.51 31.44 -11.21
CA GLU A 133 -39.21 32.31 -10.23
C GLU A 133 -38.83 33.79 -10.42
N PHE A 134 -37.55 34.10 -10.67
CA PHE A 134 -37.08 35.46 -10.92
C PHE A 134 -37.63 36.04 -12.24
N ASP A 135 -37.66 35.25 -13.31
CA ASP A 135 -38.23 35.64 -14.61
C ASP A 135 -39.75 35.84 -14.54
N PHE A 136 -40.45 35.06 -13.71
CA PHE A 136 -41.89 35.23 -13.48
C PHE A 136 -42.20 36.54 -12.74
N ASN A 137 -41.45 36.83 -11.66
CA ASN A 137 -41.61 38.04 -10.86
C ASN A 137 -41.27 39.32 -11.65
N ASN A 138 -40.20 39.32 -12.46
CA ASN A 138 -39.86 40.46 -13.32
C ASN A 138 -40.90 40.72 -14.40
N LYS A 139 -41.44 39.68 -15.05
CA LYS A 139 -42.54 39.85 -16.02
C LYS A 139 -43.80 40.42 -15.37
N THR A 140 -44.14 40.02 -14.15
CA THR A 140 -45.27 40.61 -13.42
C THR A 140 -45.03 42.06 -13.02
N CYS A 141 -43.78 42.45 -12.70
CA CYS A 141 -43.41 43.84 -12.41
C CYS A 141 -43.41 44.74 -13.66
N GLU A 142 -42.87 44.29 -14.80
CA GLU A 142 -42.94 45.06 -16.08
C GLU A 142 -44.38 45.27 -16.56
N LEU A 143 -45.25 44.27 -16.34
CA LEU A 143 -46.69 44.37 -16.61
C LEU A 143 -47.39 45.35 -15.66
N PHE A 144 -46.85 45.58 -14.46
CA PHE A 144 -47.39 46.53 -13.48
C PHE A 144 -46.95 47.96 -13.81
N GLU A 145 -45.70 48.17 -14.20
CA GLU A 145 -45.19 49.49 -14.65
C GLU A 145 -45.84 49.95 -15.97
N LYS A 146 -46.04 49.06 -16.95
CA LYS A 146 -46.76 49.38 -18.21
C LYS A 146 -48.25 49.67 -18.02
N LYS A 147 -48.83 49.38 -16.85
CA LYS A 147 -50.24 49.62 -16.52
C LYS A 147 -50.44 50.89 -15.68
N MET A 148 -49.37 51.53 -15.23
CA MET A 148 -49.36 52.77 -14.43
C MET A 148 -48.92 54.02 -15.20
N MET A 149 -48.58 53.90 -16.49
CA MET A 149 -48.44 55.02 -17.44
C MET A 149 -49.59 55.03 -18.43
#